data_AF-A0A7W3LNC0-F1
#
_entry.id   AF-A0A7W3LNC0-F1
#
_cell.length_a   1.000
_cell.length_b   1.000
_cell.length_c   1.000
_cell.angle_alpha   90.00
_cell.angle_beta   90.00
_cell.angle_gamma   90.00
#
_symmetry.space_group_name_H-M   'P 1'
#
loop_
_entity.id
_entity.type
_entity.pdbx_description
1 polymer ?
#
loop_
_entity_poly.entity_id
_entity_poly.type
_entity_poly.pdbx_seq_one_letter_code
_entity_poly.pdbx_strand_id
1 'polypeptide(L)' 'MTAPCSYRLDLGVYALGALPGPEAAVLRAHLAGCPDCRAELDGFRRVTALVRTARSAGPRPRTGAPTRLIGACAARGPAP' A
#
# COMPACT_ATOMS: atom_id res chain seq x y z
N MET A 1 -24.25 -19.07 9.96
CA MET A 1 -23.39 -17.94 10.39
C MET A 1 -22.07 -18.53 10.88
N THR A 2 -21.04 -18.47 10.03
CA THR A 2 -19.69 -18.99 10.36
C THR A 2 -19.05 -18.09 11.40
N ALA A 3 -18.42 -18.65 12.43
CA ALA A 3 -17.72 -17.90 13.47
C ALA A 3 -16.67 -16.95 12.85
N PRO A 4 -16.44 -15.75 13.44
CA PRO A 4 -15.47 -14.82 12.89
C PRO A 4 -14.06 -15.41 12.96
N CYS A 5 -13.39 -15.46 11.81
CA CYS A 5 -12.00 -15.89 11.75
C CYS A 5 -11.09 -14.84 12.39
N SER A 6 -10.24 -15.24 13.33
CA SER A 6 -9.33 -14.34 14.07
C SER A 6 -8.33 -13.61 13.17
N TYR A 7 -8.04 -14.15 11.99
CA TYR A 7 -7.05 -13.64 11.05
C TYR A 7 -7.54 -12.53 10.12
N ARG A 8 -8.83 -12.16 10.16
CA ARG A 8 -9.39 -11.19 9.19
C ARG A 8 -8.70 -9.83 9.22
N LEU A 9 -8.26 -9.37 10.39
CA LEU A 9 -7.52 -8.10 10.52
C LEU A 9 -6.14 -8.16 9.85
N ASP A 10 -5.46 -9.31 9.96
CA ASP A 10 -4.10 -9.49 9.44
C ASP A 10 -4.07 -9.56 7.90
N LEU A 11 -5.18 -9.91 7.26
CA LEU A 11 -5.28 -10.04 5.80
C LEU A 11 -4.91 -8.74 5.06
N GLY A 12 -5.31 -7.58 5.59
CA GLY A 12 -4.97 -6.29 5.00
C GLY A 12 -3.47 -5.98 5.09
N VAL A 13 -2.89 -6.20 6.26
CA VAL A 13 -1.45 -6.01 6.52
C VAL A 13 -0.62 -6.97 5.67
N TYR A 14 -1.06 -8.22 5.56
CA TYR A 14 -0.46 -9.24 4.71
C TYR A 14 -0.54 -8.87 3.22
N ALA A 15 -1.68 -8.37 2.73
CA ALA A 15 -1.85 -7.94 1.34
C ALA A 15 -0.96 -6.74 0.96
N LEU A 16 -0.61 -5.90 1.95
CA LEU A 16 0.34 -4.79 1.78
C LEU A 16 1.80 -5.23 1.87
N GLY A 17 2.08 -6.49 2.23
CA GLY A 17 3.43 -7.00 2.42
C GLY A 17 4.09 -6.51 3.72
N ALA A 18 3.30 -6.07 4.69
CA ALA A 18 3.77 -5.46 5.93
C ALA A 18 3.69 -6.40 7.16
N LEU A 19 3.22 -7.64 6.98
CA LEU A 19 3.10 -8.59 8.08
C LEU A 19 4.44 -9.31 8.31
N PRO A 20 4.96 -9.37 9.56
CA PRO A 20 6.22 -10.04 9.88
C PRO A 20 6.27 -11.49 9.40
N GLY A 21 7.46 -11.98 9.04
CA GLY A 21 7.67 -13.32 8.49
C GLY A 21 7.02 -14.48 9.29
N PRO A 22 7.17 -14.52 10.63
CA PRO A 22 6.53 -15.56 11.47
C PRO A 22 5.00 -15.50 11.42
N GLU A 23 4.41 -14.31 11.57
CA GLU A 23 2.95 -14.10 11.52
C GLU A 23 2.39 -14.42 10.13
N ALA A 24 3.11 -14.01 9.08
CA ALA A 24 2.80 -14.33 7.71
C ALA A 24 2.83 -15.84 7.43
N ALA A 25 3.73 -16.60 8.07
CA ALA A 25 3.77 -18.06 7.95
C ALA A 25 2.55 -18.72 8.58
N VAL A 26 2.14 -18.27 9.77
CA VAL A 26 0.93 -18.73 10.46
C VAL A 26 -0.31 -18.43 9.61
N LEU A 27 -0.42 -17.21 9.08
CA LEU A 27 -1.53 -16.82 8.23
C LEU A 27 -1.58 -17.65 6.93
N ARG A 28 -0.43 -17.93 6.30
CA ARG A 28 -0.38 -18.82 5.12
C ARG A 28 -0.89 -20.23 5.42
N ALA A 29 -0.55 -20.78 6.58
CA ALA A 29 -1.07 -22.09 6.99
C ALA A 29 -2.60 -22.06 7.13
N HIS A 30 -3.15 -20.99 7.71
CA HIS A 30 -4.60 -20.80 7.80
C HIS A 30 -5.28 -20.69 6.42
N LEU A 31 -4.69 -19.91 5.50
CA LEU A 31 -5.21 -19.74 4.13
C LEU A 31 -5.26 -21.03 3.32
N ALA A 32 -4.49 -22.06 3.69
CA ALA A 32 -4.59 -23.38 3.07
C ALA A 32 -5.97 -24.03 3.36
N GLY A 33 -6.54 -23.80 4.54
CA GLY A 33 -7.79 -24.40 5.00
C GLY A 33 -9.04 -23.52 4.92
N CYS A 34 -8.90 -22.19 4.83
CA CYS A 34 -10.04 -21.27 4.93
C CYS A 34 -10.40 -20.60 3.58
N PRO A 35 -11.48 -21.03 2.89
CA PRO A 35 -11.90 -20.40 1.63
C PRO A 35 -12.38 -18.95 1.80
N ASP A 36 -13.02 -18.61 2.91
CA ASP A 36 -13.54 -17.26 3.16
C ASP A 36 -12.40 -16.23 3.27
N CYS A 37 -11.36 -16.55 4.05
CA CYS A 37 -10.17 -15.70 4.18
C CYS A 37 -9.39 -15.60 2.85
N ARG A 38 -9.41 -16.64 2.00
CA ARG A 38 -8.84 -16.55 0.65
C ARG A 38 -9.60 -15.58 -0.23
N ALA A 39 -10.93 -15.67 -0.24
CA ALA A 39 -11.78 -14.77 -1.02
C ALA A 39 -11.62 -13.30 -0.59
N GLU A 40 -11.50 -13.06 0.71
CA GLU A 40 -11.24 -11.73 1.26
C GLU A 40 -9.84 -11.22 0.90
N LEU A 41 -8.81 -12.06 1.01
CA LEU A 41 -7.45 -11.72 0.58
C LEU A 41 -7.40 -11.32 -0.90
N ASP A 42 -8.13 -12.02 -1.77
CA ASP A 42 -8.21 -11.67 -3.18
C ASP A 42 -8.90 -10.31 -3.40
N GLY A 43 -9.87 -9.96 -2.56
CA GLY A 43 -10.43 -8.61 -2.48
C GLY A 43 -9.37 -7.56 -2.18
N PHE A 44 -8.59 -7.76 -1.11
CA PHE A 44 -7.50 -6.84 -0.76
C PHE A 44 -6.44 -6.73 -1.86
N ARG A 45 -6.04 -7.85 -2.49
CA ARG A 45 -5.07 -7.84 -3.59
C ARG A 45 -5.50 -6.99 -4.78
N ARG A 46 -6.80 -6.99 -5.11
CA ARG A 46 -7.36 -6.10 -6.15
C ARG A 46 -7.21 -4.63 -5.76
N VAL A 47 -7.53 -4.28 -4.51
CA VAL A 47 -7.40 -2.91 -4.00
C VAL A 47 -5.93 -2.48 -3.96
N THR A 48 -5.03 -3.31 -3.44
CA THR A 48 -3.60 -2.96 -3.37
C THR A 48 -2.95 -2.86 -4.75
N ALA A 49 -3.44 -3.60 -5.76
CA ALA A 49 -3.05 -3.40 -7.15
C ALA A 49 -3.42 -2.00 -7.66
N LEU A 50 -4.65 -1.52 -7.40
CA LEU A 50 -5.07 -0.17 -7.77
C LEU A 50 -4.21 0.91 -7.11
N VAL A 51 -3.91 0.75 -5.80
CA VAL A 51 -3.06 1.69 -5.06
C VAL A 51 -1.65 1.74 -5.64
N ARG A 52 -1.06 0.58 -5.97
CA ARG A 52 0.27 0.52 -6.60
C ARG A 52 0.28 1.24 -7.96
N THR A 53 -0.75 1.02 -8.78
CA THR A 53 -0.91 1.69 -10.07
C THR A 53 -1.03 3.21 -9.91
N ALA A 54 -1.85 3.67 -8.96
CA ALA A 54 -2.01 5.10 -8.69
C ALA A 54 -0.69 5.74 -8.22
N ARG A 55 0.08 5.04 -7.39
CA ARG A 55 1.40 5.51 -6.92
C ARG A 55 2.43 5.60 -8.06
N SER A 56 2.39 4.67 -9.02
CA SER A 56 3.30 4.70 -10.18
C SER A 56 2.98 5.81 -11.19
N ALA A 57 1.76 6.37 -11.19
CA ALA A 57 1.37 7.46 -12.09
C ALA A 57 2.04 8.80 -11.75
N GLY A 58 2.76 8.89 -10.61
CA GLY A 58 3.40 10.12 -10.14
C GLY A 58 2.40 11.20 -9.72
N PRO A 59 2.87 12.30 -9.12
CA PRO A 59 2.03 13.47 -8.89
C PRO A 59 1.51 13.99 -10.23
N ARG A 60 0.19 13.95 -10.45
CA ARG A 60 -0.39 14.65 -11.59
C ARG A 60 -0.08 16.14 -11.42
N PRO A 61 0.54 16.80 -12.40
CA PRO A 61 0.71 18.25 -12.33
C PRO A 61 -0.68 18.85 -12.12
N ARG A 62 -0.83 19.65 -11.06
CA ARG A 62 -2.09 20.37 -10.83
C ARG A 62 -2.20 21.41 -11.94
N THR A 63 -2.96 21.08 -12.99
CA THR A 63 -3.29 21.98 -14.09
C THR A 63 -4.19 23.08 -13.53
N GLY A 64 -3.55 24.08 -12.93
CA GLY A 64 -4.22 25.19 -12.25
C GLY A 64 -3.28 26.27 -11.69
N ALA A 65 -1.96 26.09 -11.76
CA ALA A 65 -1.01 27.18 -11.46
C ALA A 65 -0.59 27.87 -12.78
N PRO A 66 -0.72 29.20 -12.90
CA PRO A 66 -0.24 29.92 -14.08
C PRO A 66 1.29 29.84 -14.17
N THR A 67 1.76 29.67 -15.41
CA THR A 67 3.13 29.36 -15.86
C THR A 67 4.20 30.42 -15.56
N ARG A 68 4.41 30.88 -14.32
CA ARG A 68 5.64 31.61 -13.98
C ARG A 68 6.10 31.37 -12.55
N LEU A 69 6.93 30.36 -12.35
CA LEU A 69 7.92 30.33 -11.27
C LEU A 69 9.25 29.81 -11.86
N ILE A 70 9.97 30.74 -12.49
CA ILE A 70 11.43 30.70 -12.61
C ILE A 70 11.94 31.50 -11.40
N GLY A 71 12.68 30.87 -10.49
CA GLY A 71 13.09 31.52 -9.24
C GLY A 71 14.06 30.70 -8.39
N ALA A 72 15.29 30.57 -8.88
CA ALA A 72 16.57 30.41 -8.17
C ALA A 72 16.68 29.48 -6.93
N CYS A 73 17.30 28.32 -7.12
CA CYS A 73 18.14 27.71 -6.10
C CYS A 73 19.57 28.29 -6.20
N ALA A 74 19.82 29.42 -5.52
CA ALA A 74 21.18 29.87 -5.23
C ALA A 74 21.26 30.32 -3.77
N ALA A 75 21.68 29.40 -2.91
CA ALA A 75 22.11 29.67 -1.54
C ALA A 75 23.07 28.53 -1.18
N ARG A 76 24.32 28.71 -0.73
CA ARG A 76 25.15 29.85 -0.33
C ARG A 76 26.60 29.35 -0.42
N GLY A 77 27.53 30.12 -1.00
CA GLY A 77 28.97 29.89 -0.75
C GLY A 77 29.33 30.40 0.66
N PRO A 78 30.30 29.79 1.36
CA PRO A 78 30.69 30.28 2.69
C PRO A 78 31.36 31.65 2.59
N ALA A 79 30.98 32.55 3.50
CA ALA A 79 31.58 33.88 3.70
C ALA A 79 32.85 33.79 4.60
N PRO A 80 33.65 34.87 4.71
CA PRO A 80 35.11 34.90 4.53
C PRO A 80 35.94 34.10 5.54
#